data_AF-A0A329RS55-F1
#
_entry.id   AF-A0A329RS55-F1
#
_cell.length_a   1.000
_cell.length_b   1.000
_cell.length_c   1.000
_cell.angle_alpha   90.00
_cell.angle_beta   90.00
_cell.angle_gamma   90.00
#
_symmetry.space_group_name_H-M   'P 1'
#
loop_
_entity.id
_entity.type
_entity.pdbx_description
1 polymer ?
#
loop_
_entity_poly.entity_id
_entity_poly.type
_entity_poly.pdbx_seq_one_letter_code
_entity_poly.pdbx_strand_id
1 'polypeptide(L)'
;MVKLRHCNNAAELSKFTDLKPIKRNVTHWSSTFEMVLRYKRIRDSIRQVEAVDDFVPMGAAHKKLMGLLGYLKKLDSVCKTLQHERTSTADVRLLFDQVMDGYPIMASHLRPSVNIVHTPVFEAALVKI
;
A
#
# COMPACT_ATOMS: atom_id res chain seq x y z
N MET A 1 13.84 -1.99 -8.17
CA MET A 1 14.30 -2.05 -6.76
C MET A 1 15.39 -3.07 -6.50
N VAL A 2 15.31 -4.31 -7.02
CA VAL A 2 16.37 -5.31 -6.79
C VAL A 2 17.71 -4.89 -7.41
N LYS A 3 17.72 -4.40 -8.66
CA LYS A 3 18.95 -3.96 -9.34
C LYS A 3 19.72 -2.85 -8.62
N LEU A 4 18.99 -1.95 -7.95
CA LEU A 4 19.56 -0.85 -7.15
C LEU A 4 20.29 -1.34 -5.89
N ARG A 5 20.13 -2.60 -5.51
CA ARG A 5 20.81 -3.19 -4.34
C ARG A 5 22.12 -3.90 -4.69
N HIS A 6 22.43 -4.07 -5.97
CA HIS A 6 23.76 -4.57 -6.35
C HIS A 6 24.82 -3.56 -5.89
N CYS A 7 25.95 -4.06 -5.38
CA CYS A 7 26.95 -3.24 -4.68
C CYS A 7 27.34 -1.98 -5.47
N ASN A 8 27.64 -2.12 -6.77
CA ASN A 8 28.03 -0.99 -7.62
C ASN A 8 26.90 0.04 -7.77
N ASN A 9 25.69 -0.42 -8.08
CA ASN A 9 24.53 0.49 -8.24
C ASN A 9 24.12 1.16 -6.93
N ALA A 10 24.27 0.46 -5.80
CA ALA A 10 24.00 0.99 -4.49
C ALA A 10 25.04 2.05 -4.08
N ALA A 11 26.32 1.81 -4.40
CA ALA A 11 27.39 2.78 -4.21
C ALA A 11 27.16 4.03 -5.07
N GLU A 12 26.80 3.87 -6.35
CA GLU A 12 26.46 5.00 -7.22
C GLU A 12 25.25 5.78 -6.69
N LEU A 13 24.16 5.10 -6.30
CA LEU A 13 22.99 5.76 -5.71
C LEU A 13 23.34 6.57 -4.45
N SER A 14 24.25 6.05 -3.62
CA SER A 14 24.64 6.69 -2.36
C SER A 14 25.30 8.06 -2.54
N LYS A 15 25.84 8.33 -3.74
CA LYS A 15 26.37 9.66 -4.09
C LYS A 15 25.27 10.74 -4.20
N PHE A 16 24.02 10.32 -4.40
CA PHE A 16 22.89 11.21 -4.67
C PHE A 16 21.82 11.19 -3.57
N THR A 17 21.80 10.19 -2.69
CA THR A 17 20.86 10.10 -1.57
C THR A 17 21.31 9.09 -0.50
N ASP A 18 21.04 9.39 0.78
CA ASP A 18 21.23 8.44 1.89
C ASP A 18 20.15 7.35 1.92
N LEU A 19 19.05 7.53 1.17
CA LEU A 19 17.92 6.61 1.19
C LEU A 19 18.19 5.36 0.36
N LYS A 20 18.13 4.20 1.02
CA LYS A 20 18.30 2.91 0.36
C LYS A 20 17.01 2.41 -0.31
N PRO A 21 17.09 1.65 -1.42
CA PRO A 21 15.93 1.00 -2.01
C PRO A 21 15.35 -0.07 -1.07
N ILE A 22 14.02 -0.14 -0.99
CA ILE A 22 13.29 -1.19 -0.25
C ILE A 22 12.87 -2.28 -1.24
N LYS A 23 12.98 -3.56 -0.84
CA LYS A 23 12.47 -4.70 -1.60
C LYS A 23 11.10 -5.10 -1.04
N ARG A 24 10.15 -5.44 -1.90
CA ARG A 24 8.88 -6.05 -1.50
C ARG A 24 9.14 -7.33 -0.69
N ASN A 25 8.48 -7.45 0.46
CA ASN A 25 8.43 -8.67 1.27
C ASN A 25 7.08 -9.35 1.02
N VAL A 26 7.10 -10.58 0.51
CA VAL A 26 5.86 -11.30 0.12
C VAL A 26 4.94 -11.55 1.32
N THR A 27 5.50 -11.77 2.50
CA THR A 27 4.74 -12.07 3.72
C THR A 27 4.20 -10.80 4.38
N HIS A 28 4.79 -9.64 4.11
CA HIS A 28 4.41 -8.39 4.76
C HIS A 28 3.49 -7.55 3.87
N TRP A 29 2.23 -7.41 4.30
CA TRP A 29 1.14 -6.82 3.53
C TRP A 29 1.40 -5.35 3.12
N SER A 30 2.01 -4.53 3.98
CA SER A 30 2.35 -3.12 3.67
C SER A 30 3.60 -2.96 2.79
N SER A 31 4.37 -4.02 2.53
CA SER A 31 5.71 -3.88 1.93
C SER A 31 5.67 -3.33 0.50
N THR A 32 4.58 -3.59 -0.25
CA THR A 32 4.38 -3.01 -1.58
C THR A 32 4.19 -1.51 -1.48
N PHE A 33 3.38 -1.03 -0.53
CA PHE A 33 3.19 0.39 -0.27
C PHE A 33 4.52 1.07 0.10
N GLU A 34 5.26 0.50 1.05
CA GLU A 34 6.56 1.03 1.49
C GLU A 34 7.60 1.08 0.36
N MET A 35 7.65 0.03 -0.47
CA MET A 35 8.53 -0.03 -1.63
C MET A 35 8.21 1.08 -2.64
N VAL A 36 6.94 1.27 -2.99
CA VAL A 36 6.53 2.30 -3.96
C VAL A 36 6.65 3.71 -3.38
N LEU A 37 6.41 3.87 -2.08
CA LEU A 37 6.65 5.12 -1.38
C LEU A 37 8.14 5.46 -1.36
N ARG A 38 9.02 4.47 -1.12
CA ARG A 38 10.47 4.65 -1.24
C ARG A 38 10.87 5.03 -2.65
N TYR A 39 10.38 4.31 -3.66
CA TYR A 39 10.58 4.65 -5.07
C TYR A 39 10.28 6.11 -5.35
N LYS A 40 9.11 6.62 -4.92
CA LYS A 40 8.73 8.02 -5.12
C LYS A 40 9.77 8.99 -4.56
N ARG A 41 10.34 8.70 -3.38
CA ARG A 41 11.32 9.57 -2.70
C ARG A 41 12.69 9.56 -3.36
N ILE A 42 13.14 8.44 -3.91
CA ILE A 42 14.47 8.29 -4.49
C ILE A 42 14.47 8.31 -6.02
N ARG A 43 13.32 8.57 -6.66
CA ARG A 43 13.16 8.43 -8.11
C ARG A 43 14.21 9.22 -8.88
N ASP A 44 14.40 10.49 -8.54
CA ASP A 44 15.29 11.36 -9.31
C ASP A 44 16.76 11.00 -9.07
N SER A 45 17.11 10.53 -7.87
CA SER A 45 18.43 9.95 -7.57
C SER A 45 18.67 8.65 -8.35
N ILE A 46 17.66 7.78 -8.50
CA ILE A 46 17.78 6.55 -9.30
C ILE A 46 18.13 6.88 -10.76
N ARG A 47 17.56 7.96 -11.33
CA ARG A 47 17.81 8.36 -12.72
C ARG A 47 19.25 8.80 -12.98
N GLN A 48 20.01 9.16 -11.93
CA GLN A 48 21.44 9.48 -12.05
C GLN A 48 22.33 8.23 -12.14
N VAL A 49 21.77 7.05 -11.86
CA VAL A 49 22.51 5.78 -11.95
C VAL A 49 22.25 5.16 -13.31
N GLU A 50 23.19 5.36 -14.24
CA GLU A 50 23.11 4.94 -15.66
C GLU A 50 22.66 3.49 -15.83
N ALA A 51 23.26 2.56 -15.06
CA ALA A 51 22.96 1.13 -15.13
C ALA A 51 21.49 0.75 -14.81
N VAL A 52 20.69 1.69 -14.28
CA VAL A 52 19.30 1.45 -13.91
C VAL A 52 18.28 2.49 -14.38
N ASP A 53 18.69 3.56 -15.05
CA ASP A 53 17.76 4.63 -15.50
C ASP A 53 16.69 4.07 -16.46
N ASP A 54 17.07 3.17 -17.37
CA ASP A 54 16.15 2.51 -18.32
C ASP A 54 15.00 1.74 -17.64
N PHE A 55 15.18 1.33 -16.37
CA PHE A 55 14.15 0.61 -15.62
C PHE A 55 13.22 1.55 -14.83
N VAL A 56 13.48 2.87 -14.84
CA VAL A 56 12.65 3.83 -14.12
C VAL A 56 11.35 4.06 -14.91
N PRO A 57 10.17 3.85 -14.29
CA PRO A 57 8.91 4.17 -14.96
C PRO A 57 8.85 5.64 -15.41
N MET A 58 8.45 5.86 -16.66
CA MET A 58 8.31 7.17 -17.29
C MET A 58 6.88 7.41 -17.77
N GLY A 59 6.53 8.66 -18.02
CA GLY A 59 5.26 9.08 -18.63
C GLY A 59 4.03 8.45 -17.96
N ALA A 60 3.22 7.76 -18.75
CA ALA A 60 1.98 7.12 -18.28
C ALA A 60 2.21 6.04 -17.22
N ALA A 61 3.31 5.27 -17.30
CA ALA A 61 3.61 4.22 -16.32
C ALA A 61 3.88 4.82 -14.93
N HIS A 62 4.65 5.92 -14.87
CA HIS A 62 4.87 6.64 -13.62
C HIS A 62 3.57 7.22 -13.06
N LYS A 63 2.75 7.86 -13.89
CA LYS A 63 1.45 8.42 -13.47
C LYS A 63 0.53 7.33 -12.90
N LYS A 64 0.44 6.17 -13.58
CA LYS A 64 -0.32 5.01 -13.09
C LYS A 64 0.19 4.53 -11.73
N LEU A 65 1.51 4.44 -11.56
CA LEU A 65 2.12 4.03 -10.29
C LEU A 65 1.83 5.02 -9.15
N MET A 66 1.83 6.33 -9.42
CA MET A 66 1.46 7.35 -8.42
C MET A 66 -0.02 7.29 -8.05
N GLY A 67 -0.91 7.00 -9.01
CA GLY A 67 -2.32 6.73 -8.73
C GLY A 67 -2.49 5.51 -7.82
N LEU A 68 -1.83 4.40 -8.13
CA LEU A 68 -1.82 3.19 -7.30
C LEU A 68 -1.26 3.43 -5.90
N LEU A 69 -0.21 4.23 -5.76
CA LEU A 69 0.33 4.62 -4.45
C LEU A 69 -0.72 5.36 -3.60
N GLY A 70 -1.58 6.17 -4.23
CA GLY A 70 -2.69 6.85 -3.55
C GLY A 70 -3.69 5.86 -2.96
N TYR A 71 -4.10 4.85 -3.73
CA TYR A 71 -4.99 3.78 -3.24
C TYR A 71 -4.34 2.95 -2.13
N LEU A 72 -3.07 2.56 -2.31
CA LEU A 72 -2.31 1.82 -1.30
C LEU A 72 -2.20 2.60 0.01
N LYS A 73 -1.98 3.92 -0.04
CA LYS A 73 -1.92 4.75 1.17
C LYS A 73 -3.23 4.74 1.96
N LYS A 74 -4.37 4.80 1.27
CA LYS A 74 -5.70 4.75 1.92
C LYS A 74 -5.92 3.40 2.60
N LEU A 75 -5.67 2.31 1.88
CA LEU A 75 -5.84 0.95 2.42
C LEU A 75 -4.86 0.65 3.57
N ASP A 76 -3.61 1.10 3.47
CA ASP A 76 -2.62 0.99 4.56
C ASP A 76 -3.08 1.71 5.83
N SER A 77 -3.67 2.90 5.70
CA SER A 77 -4.26 3.62 6.83
C SER A 77 -5.39 2.83 7.48
N VAL A 78 -6.32 2.28 6.68
CA VAL A 78 -7.43 1.47 7.22
C VAL A 78 -6.90 0.27 7.98
N CYS A 79 -6.00 -0.50 7.38
CA CYS A 79 -5.42 -1.68 8.04
C CYS A 79 -4.68 -1.35 9.34
N LYS A 80 -3.99 -0.20 9.42
CA LYS A 80 -3.36 0.27 10.66
C LYS A 80 -4.39 0.65 11.72
N THR A 81 -5.47 1.33 11.33
CA THR A 81 -6.56 1.65 12.26
C THR A 81 -7.22 0.37 12.76
N LEU A 82 -7.49 -0.61 11.91
CA LEU A 82 -8.06 -1.91 12.31
C LEU A 82 -7.19 -2.67 13.32
N GLN A 83 -5.87 -2.46 13.32
CA GLN A 83 -4.92 -3.10 14.24
C GLN A 83 -4.73 -2.32 15.55
N HIS A 84 -5.31 -1.13 15.67
CA HIS A 84 -5.15 -0.31 16.86
C HIS A 84 -6.02 -0.83 18.01
N GLU A 85 -5.47 -0.94 19.21
CA GLU A 85 -6.15 -1.55 20.38
C GLU A 85 -7.46 -0.85 20.77
N ARG A 86 -7.59 0.43 20.45
CA ARG A 86 -8.78 1.24 20.76
C ARG A 86 -9.88 1.17 19.70
N THR A 87 -9.69 0.41 18.63
CA THR A 87 -10.65 0.31 17.53
C THR A 87 -11.80 -0.59 17.95
N SER A 88 -13.00 -0.01 18.07
CA SER A 88 -14.21 -0.76 18.42
C SER A 88 -14.75 -1.52 17.21
N THR A 89 -15.64 -2.49 17.45
CA THR A 89 -16.32 -3.21 16.36
C THR A 89 -17.20 -2.29 15.50
N ALA A 90 -17.78 -1.23 16.08
CA ALA A 90 -18.49 -0.21 15.33
C ALA A 90 -17.54 0.58 14.40
N ASP A 91 -16.35 0.93 14.87
CA ASP A 91 -15.32 1.59 14.05
C ASP A 91 -14.88 0.69 12.90
N VAL A 92 -14.68 -0.62 13.16
CA VAL A 92 -14.37 -1.61 12.11
C VAL A 92 -15.45 -1.59 11.04
N ARG A 93 -16.72 -1.59 11.45
CA ARG A 93 -17.85 -1.61 10.52
C ARG A 93 -17.88 -0.36 9.64
N LEU A 94 -17.75 0.82 10.25
CA LEU A 94 -17.67 2.09 9.55
C LEU A 94 -16.51 2.12 8.54
N LEU A 95 -15.33 1.64 8.93
CA LEU A 95 -14.15 1.58 8.06
C LEU A 95 -14.39 0.64 6.87
N PHE A 96 -15.00 -0.52 7.09
CA PHE A 96 -15.31 -1.44 6.01
C PHE A 96 -16.36 -0.87 5.06
N ASP A 97 -17.37 -0.15 5.54
CA ASP A 97 -18.36 0.51 4.69
C ASP A 97 -17.72 1.58 3.81
N GLN A 98 -16.84 2.41 4.38
CA GLN A 98 -16.03 3.38 3.63
C GLN A 98 -15.13 2.71 2.57
N VAL A 99 -14.55 1.54 2.89
CA VAL A 99 -13.77 0.76 1.92
C VAL A 99 -14.66 0.22 0.81
N MET A 100 -15.87 -0.27 1.11
CA MET A 100 -16.79 -0.74 0.07
C MET A 100 -17.27 0.39 -0.84
N ASP A 101 -17.52 1.59 -0.30
CA ASP A 101 -17.89 2.76 -1.08
C ASP A 101 -16.76 3.19 -2.03
N GLY A 102 -15.52 3.19 -1.53
CA GLY A 102 -14.33 3.54 -2.33
C GLY A 102 -13.88 2.44 -3.29
N TYR A 103 -14.16 1.18 -2.96
CA TYR A 103 -13.70 -0.02 -3.67
C TYR A 103 -14.81 -1.08 -3.72
N PRO A 104 -15.82 -0.92 -4.60
CA PRO A 104 -17.00 -1.80 -4.62
C PRO A 104 -16.69 -3.29 -4.77
N ILE A 105 -15.55 -3.64 -5.40
CA ILE A 105 -15.07 -5.02 -5.52
C ILE A 105 -14.86 -5.71 -4.16
N MET A 106 -14.55 -4.94 -3.10
CA MET A 106 -14.33 -5.45 -1.74
C MET A 106 -15.63 -5.85 -1.04
N ALA A 107 -16.79 -5.47 -1.56
CA ALA A 107 -18.08 -5.77 -0.94
C ALA A 107 -18.35 -7.28 -0.83
N SER A 108 -17.80 -8.07 -1.75
CA SER A 108 -17.86 -9.54 -1.69
C SER A 108 -17.15 -10.15 -0.47
N HIS A 109 -16.27 -9.39 0.18
CA HIS A 109 -15.48 -9.82 1.33
C HIS A 109 -15.85 -9.11 2.63
N LEU A 110 -16.40 -7.89 2.55
CA LEU A 110 -16.58 -7.01 3.72
C LEU A 110 -18.04 -6.78 4.13
N ARG A 111 -19.02 -7.23 3.34
CA ARG A 111 -20.44 -7.04 3.68
C ARG A 111 -20.80 -7.79 4.98
N PRO A 112 -21.74 -7.28 5.78
CA PRO A 112 -22.23 -7.97 6.99
C PRO A 112 -22.82 -9.37 6.74
N SER A 113 -23.27 -9.63 5.51
CA SER A 113 -23.96 -10.85 5.10
C SER A 113 -23.08 -11.88 4.39
N VAL A 114 -21.76 -11.67 4.31
CA VAL A 114 -20.86 -12.63 3.66
C VAL A 114 -20.70 -13.90 4.50
N ASN A 115 -20.44 -15.03 3.84
CA ASN A 115 -20.35 -16.33 4.50
C ASN A 115 -19.24 -16.44 5.57
N ILE A 116 -18.22 -15.58 5.52
CA ILE A 116 -17.16 -15.55 6.53
C ILE A 116 -17.62 -14.91 7.85
N VAL A 117 -18.75 -14.19 7.87
CA VAL A 117 -19.31 -13.62 9.08
C VAL A 117 -19.98 -14.70 9.92
N HIS A 118 -19.43 -14.96 11.10
CA HIS A 118 -19.94 -15.98 12.02
C HIS A 118 -21.24 -15.58 12.74
N THR A 119 -21.43 -14.29 13.01
CA THR A 119 -22.61 -13.79 13.73
C THR A 119 -23.31 -12.68 12.92
N PRO A 120 -24.03 -13.03 11.84
CA PRO A 120 -24.63 -12.05 10.93
C PRO A 120 -25.60 -11.07 11.60
N VAL A 121 -26.33 -11.54 12.62
CA VAL A 121 -27.29 -10.70 13.36
C VAL A 121 -26.58 -9.60 14.14
N PHE A 122 -25.43 -9.90 14.75
CA PHE A 122 -24.63 -8.91 15.48
C PHE A 122 -24.02 -7.87 14.53
N GLU A 123 -23.41 -8.32 13.43
CA GLU A 123 -22.87 -7.42 12.40
C GLU A 123 -23.96 -6.53 11.80
N ALA A 124 -25.15 -7.08 11.51
CA ALA A 124 -26.26 -6.30 10.99
C ALA A 124 -26.82 -5.29 12.01
N ALA A 125 -26.71 -5.57 13.31
CA ALA A 125 -27.08 -4.62 14.36
C ALA A 125 -26.06 -3.46 14.43
N LEU A 126 -24.77 -3.73 14.30
CA LEU A 126 -23.72 -2.70 14.29
C LEU A 126 -23.87 -1.70 13.13
N VAL A 127 -24.34 -2.15 11.96
CA VAL A 127 -24.61 -1.27 10.80
C VAL A 127 -25.74 -0.27 11.06
N LYS A 128 -26.60 -0.52 12.05
CA LYS A 128 -27.76 0.34 12.38
C LYS A 128 -27.46 1.36 13.48
N ILE A 129 -26.25 1.33 14.06
CA ILE A 129 -25.78 2.28 15.08
C ILE A 129 -25.26 3.53 14.38
#